data_AF-A0AAV2ETL9-F1
#
_entry.id   AF-A0AAV2ETL9-F1
#
_cell.length_a   1.000
_cell.length_b   1.000
_cell.length_c   1.000
_cell.angle_alpha   90.00
_cell.angle_beta   90.00
_cell.angle_gamma   90.00
#
_symmetry.space_group_name_H-M   'P 1'
#
loop_
_entity.id
_entity.type
_entity.pdbx_description
1 polymer ?
#
loop_
_entity_poly.entity_id
_entity_poly.type
_entity_poly.pdbx_seq_one_letter_code
_entity_poly.pdbx_strand_id
1 'polypeptide(L)'
;MEENQSTSMKVKDAIHKLLLSLLDGIQNEDQLFAAGSLMSRGDYQDVVVERSIAKLCGYPLGKNSLPSDQPRNGRYRISLKEHKVYDQQETYRYCSSSYLVNSRAFGGSLQEEQSMVPNPAKLAEILRLVDKMSLGSAEGMGKNGDLGMSNLMIQEKAETVTVMANWGS
;
A
#
# COMPACT_ATOMS: atom_id res chain seq x y z
N MET A 1 -11.72 -12.29 -36.22
CA MET A 1 -12.23 -12.21 -34.83
C MET A 1 -11.13 -12.49 -33.79
N GLU A 2 -10.02 -13.17 -34.13
CA GLU A 2 -8.93 -13.46 -33.18
C GLU A 2 -8.07 -12.24 -32.77
N GLU A 3 -7.93 -11.23 -33.63
CA GLU A 3 -7.06 -10.07 -33.35
C GLU A 3 -7.58 -9.20 -32.19
N ASN A 4 -8.91 -9.05 -32.05
CA ASN A 4 -9.54 -8.28 -30.97
C ASN A 4 -9.49 -8.98 -29.60
N GLN A 5 -9.40 -10.31 -29.57
CA GLN A 5 -9.29 -11.07 -28.32
C GLN A 5 -7.87 -10.95 -27.74
N SER A 6 -6.86 -11.01 -28.61
CA SER A 6 -5.44 -10.94 -28.24
C SER A 6 -5.05 -9.56 -27.68
N THR A 7 -5.56 -8.47 -28.26
CA THR A 7 -5.33 -7.11 -27.75
C THR A 7 -6.00 -6.89 -26.39
N SER A 8 -7.22 -7.42 -26.19
CA SER A 8 -7.92 -7.34 -24.91
C SER A 8 -7.15 -8.04 -23.77
N MET A 9 -6.55 -9.21 -24.04
CA MET A 9 -5.73 -9.92 -23.05
C MET A 9 -4.45 -9.14 -22.69
N LYS A 10 -3.73 -8.62 -23.70
CA LYS A 10 -2.53 -7.80 -23.47
C LYS A 10 -2.82 -6.54 -22.65
N VAL A 11 -3.96 -5.90 -22.91
CA VAL A 11 -4.40 -4.74 -22.14
C VAL A 11 -4.65 -5.11 -20.68
N LYS A 12 -5.37 -6.20 -20.41
CA LYS A 12 -5.62 -6.67 -19.04
C LYS A 12 -4.31 -6.97 -18.31
N ASP A 13 -3.37 -7.64 -18.97
CA ASP A 13 -2.07 -7.95 -18.39
C ASP A 13 -1.26 -6.68 -18.09
N ALA A 14 -1.27 -5.69 -19.00
CA ALA A 14 -0.58 -4.43 -18.79
C ALA A 14 -1.17 -3.62 -17.64
N ILE A 15 -2.51 -3.56 -17.55
CA ILE A 15 -3.21 -2.94 -16.43
C ILE A 15 -2.84 -3.65 -15.12
N HIS A 16 -2.88 -4.98 -15.11
CA HIS A 16 -2.54 -5.76 -13.92
C HIS A 16 -1.09 -5.50 -13.47
N LYS A 17 -0.13 -5.49 -14.40
CA LYS A 17 1.27 -5.14 -14.11
C LYS A 17 1.41 -3.73 -13.56
N LEU A 18 0.70 -2.76 -14.13
CA LEU A 18 0.72 -1.39 -13.65
C LEU A 18 0.18 -1.29 -12.21
N LEU A 19 -0.92 -1.98 -11.91
CA LEU A 19 -1.49 -2.03 -10.57
C LEU A 19 -0.54 -2.70 -9.56
N LEU A 20 0.09 -3.83 -9.93
CA LEU A 20 1.13 -4.47 -9.10
C LEU A 20 2.31 -3.55 -8.83
N SER A 21 2.72 -2.76 -9.82
CA SER A 21 3.82 -1.79 -9.66
C SER A 21 3.50 -0.72 -8.61
N LEU A 22 2.23 -0.39 -8.37
CA LEU A 22 1.85 0.50 -7.29
C LEU A 22 2.03 -0.15 -5.91
N LEU A 23 1.83 -1.46 -5.79
CA LEU A 23 2.02 -2.19 -4.54
C LEU A 23 3.51 -2.27 -4.17
N ASP A 24 4.39 -2.46 -5.15
CA ASP A 24 5.84 -2.47 -4.93
C ASP A 24 6.39 -1.05 -4.75
N GLY A 25 5.89 -0.10 -5.53
CA GLY A 25 6.27 1.30 -5.52
C GLY A 25 6.74 1.77 -6.88
N ILE A 26 6.42 3.02 -7.20
CA ILE A 26 6.68 3.64 -8.50
C ILE A 26 7.78 4.69 -8.41
N GLN A 27 8.37 5.00 -9.56
CA GLN A 27 9.55 5.87 -9.63
C GLN A 27 9.22 7.31 -10.02
N ASN A 28 8.09 7.54 -10.71
CA ASN A 28 7.73 8.85 -11.25
C ASN A 28 6.22 9.13 -11.16
N GLU A 29 5.87 10.42 -11.21
CA GLU A 29 4.48 10.87 -11.16
C GLU A 29 3.66 10.43 -12.37
N ASP A 30 4.27 10.34 -13.56
CA ASP A 30 3.59 9.90 -14.78
C ASP A 30 2.97 8.50 -14.63
N GLN A 31 3.70 7.57 -13.98
CA GLN A 31 3.21 6.23 -13.63
C GLN A 31 2.02 6.30 -12.68
N LEU A 32 2.08 7.19 -11.68
CA LEU A 32 1.00 7.39 -10.72
C LEU A 32 -0.27 7.88 -11.42
N PHE A 33 -0.13 8.89 -12.29
CA PHE A 33 -1.27 9.48 -13.01
C PHE A 33 -1.85 8.53 -14.04
N ALA A 34 -1.02 7.77 -14.76
CA ALA A 34 -1.49 6.76 -15.70
C ALA A 34 -2.29 5.67 -14.99
N ALA A 35 -1.82 5.19 -13.84
CA ALA A 35 -2.55 4.22 -13.04
C ALA A 35 -3.83 4.82 -12.44
N GLY A 36 -3.75 6.06 -11.94
CA GLY A 36 -4.90 6.83 -11.45
C GLY A 36 -6.00 7.01 -12.49
N SER A 37 -5.64 7.07 -13.78
CA SER A 37 -6.62 7.22 -14.87
C SER A 37 -7.52 6.01 -15.09
N LEU A 38 -7.17 4.86 -14.50
CA LEU A 38 -7.84 3.56 -14.61
C LEU A 38 -8.59 3.12 -13.36
N MET A 39 -8.31 3.74 -12.22
CA MET A 39 -8.78 3.26 -10.93
C MET A 39 -9.69 4.28 -10.26
N SER A 40 -10.61 3.78 -9.45
CA SER A 40 -11.42 4.59 -8.58
C SER A 40 -10.64 5.04 -7.35
N ARG A 41 -11.23 5.98 -6.61
CA ARG A 41 -10.76 6.37 -5.29
C ARG A 41 -10.71 5.17 -4.32
N GLY A 42 -11.67 4.25 -4.40
CA GLY A 42 -11.69 3.03 -3.59
C GLY A 42 -10.48 2.15 -3.88
N ASP A 43 -10.22 1.86 -5.16
CA ASP A 43 -9.07 1.06 -5.58
C ASP A 43 -7.73 1.66 -5.09
N TYR A 44 -7.60 2.99 -5.15
CA TYR A 44 -6.40 3.67 -4.63
C TYR A 44 -6.28 3.55 -3.11
N GLN A 45 -7.40 3.63 -2.37
CA GLN A 45 -7.39 3.42 -0.94
C GLN A 45 -6.97 2.00 -0.58
N ASP A 46 -7.39 1.00 -1.36
CA ASP A 46 -6.94 -0.38 -1.20
C ASP A 46 -5.43 -0.49 -1.42
N VAL A 47 -4.88 0.13 -2.47
CA VAL A 47 -3.41 0.20 -2.68
C VAL A 47 -2.69 0.79 -1.47
N VAL A 48 -3.18 1.90 -0.91
CA VAL A 48 -2.60 2.53 0.29
C VAL A 48 -2.64 1.58 1.48
N VAL A 49 -3.74 0.86 1.67
CA VAL A 49 -3.92 -0.11 2.76
C VAL A 49 -2.98 -1.31 2.57
N GLU A 50 -2.98 -1.93 1.40
CA GLU A 50 -2.12 -3.09 1.09
C GLU A 50 -0.64 -2.78 1.25
N ARG A 51 -0.19 -1.62 0.76
CA ARG A 51 1.19 -1.14 0.99
C ARG A 51 1.51 -1.00 2.47
N SER A 52 0.58 -0.46 3.26
CA SER A 52 0.79 -0.30 4.70
C SER A 52 0.84 -1.63 5.46
N ILE A 53 0.07 -2.64 5.03
CA ILE A 53 0.14 -4.02 5.53
C ILE A 53 1.53 -4.60 5.25
N ALA A 54 2.07 -4.37 4.05
CA ALA A 54 3.42 -4.72 3.65
C ALA A 54 4.55 -3.85 4.28
N LYS A 55 4.21 -2.97 5.24
CA LYS A 55 5.16 -2.06 5.91
C LYS A 55 5.85 -1.06 4.95
N LEU A 56 5.23 -0.77 3.81
CA LEU A 56 5.66 0.26 2.87
C LEU A 56 4.83 1.53 3.06
N CYS A 57 5.42 2.70 2.74
CA CYS A 57 4.66 3.94 2.72
C CYS A 57 3.47 3.81 1.76
N GLY A 58 2.27 4.14 2.24
CA GLY A 58 1.02 4.03 1.50
C GLY A 58 0.96 4.92 0.26
N TYR A 59 1.72 6.01 0.21
CA TYR A 59 1.87 6.77 -1.02
C TYR A 59 2.82 6.04 -1.99
N PRO A 60 2.40 5.69 -3.23
CA PRO A 60 3.19 4.83 -4.11
C PRO A 60 4.58 5.37 -4.52
N LEU A 61 4.79 6.69 -4.47
CA LEU A 61 6.12 7.30 -4.68
C LEU A 61 7.00 7.32 -3.43
N GLY A 62 6.42 6.98 -2.27
CA GLY A 62 7.16 6.86 -1.01
C GLY A 62 8.01 5.61 -1.02
N LYS A 63 9.33 5.77 -1.09
CA LYS A 63 10.32 4.67 -1.07
C LYS A 63 10.66 4.15 0.33
N ASN A 64 10.28 4.89 1.35
CA ASN A 64 10.61 4.55 2.73
C ASN A 64 9.61 3.52 3.28
N SER A 65 10.13 2.55 4.02
CA SER A 65 9.32 1.70 4.89
C SER A 65 8.60 2.52 5.95
N LEU A 66 7.47 2.02 6.43
CA LEU A 66 6.80 2.60 7.57
C LEU A 66 7.63 2.37 8.84
N PRO A 67 7.58 3.30 9.81
CA PRO A 67 8.20 3.09 11.11
C PRO A 67 7.73 1.78 11.74
N SER A 68 8.66 0.95 12.23
CA SER A 68 8.34 -0.33 12.88
C SER A 68 7.56 -0.13 14.17
N ASP A 69 7.84 0.97 14.88
CA ASP A 69 7.12 1.36 16.10
C ASP A 69 5.83 2.07 15.74
N GLN A 70 4.86 1.29 15.26
CA GLN A 70 3.48 1.74 15.26
C GLN A 70 3.06 1.78 16.73
N PRO A 71 2.82 2.97 17.31
CA PRO A 71 2.58 3.05 18.73
C PRO A 71 1.31 2.29 19.06
N ARG A 72 1.33 1.55 20.18
CA ARG A 72 0.16 0.82 20.73
C ARG A 72 -1.00 1.75 21.15
N ASN A 73 -0.88 3.04 20.85
CA ASN A 73 -1.81 4.07 21.21
C ASN A 73 -3.11 3.88 20.41
N GLY A 74 -4.23 4.24 21.02
CA GLY A 74 -5.54 4.13 20.39
C GLY A 74 -5.63 4.91 19.07
N ARG A 75 -6.62 4.54 18.24
CA ARG A 75 -6.86 5.10 16.90
C ARG A 75 -6.93 6.63 16.85
N TYR A 76 -7.36 7.30 17.91
CA TYR A 76 -7.60 8.75 17.90
C TYR A 76 -6.65 9.50 18.82
N ARG A 77 -6.18 10.68 18.38
CA ARG A 77 -5.41 11.64 19.19
C ARG A 77 -6.20 12.94 19.31
N ILE A 78 -6.48 13.38 20.54
CA ILE A 78 -7.17 14.64 20.79
C ILE A 78 -6.13 15.73 21.06
N SER A 79 -6.16 16.81 20.28
CA SER A 79 -5.36 18.01 20.49
C SER A 79 -6.26 19.11 21.05
N LEU A 80 -6.13 19.40 22.34
CA LEU A 80 -6.89 20.47 23.00
C LEU A 80 -6.45 21.86 22.51
N LYS A 81 -5.17 22.03 22.15
CA LYS A 81 -4.66 23.31 21.61
C LYS A 81 -5.32 23.70 20.29
N GLU A 82 -5.59 22.72 19.44
CA GLU A 82 -6.12 22.94 18.09
C GLU A 82 -7.61 22.62 17.98
N HIS A 83 -8.24 22.15 19.07
CA HIS A 83 -9.59 21.61 19.10
C HIS A 83 -9.86 20.59 17.96
N LYS A 84 -8.89 19.68 17.74
CA LYS A 84 -8.94 18.68 16.65
C LYS A 84 -8.75 17.27 17.16
N VAL A 85 -9.53 16.34 16.61
CA VAL A 85 -9.35 14.89 16.75
C VAL A 85 -8.64 14.38 15.50
N TYR A 86 -7.47 13.80 15.68
CA TYR A 86 -6.69 13.20 14.60
C TYR A 86 -6.92 11.69 14.58
N ASP A 87 -7.21 11.13 13.41
CA ASP A 87 -7.14 9.69 13.19
C ASP A 87 -5.66 9.31 12.98
N GLN A 88 -5.10 8.64 13.97
CA GLN A 88 -3.72 8.20 13.95
C GLN A 88 -3.53 7.08 12.92
N GLN A 89 -4.54 6.25 12.65
CA GLN A 89 -4.44 5.17 11.65
C GLN A 89 -4.20 5.72 10.25
N GLU A 90 -4.83 6.82 9.87
CA GLU A 90 -4.58 7.46 8.57
C GLU A 90 -3.12 7.94 8.48
N THR A 91 -2.61 8.53 9.56
CA THR A 91 -1.23 9.03 9.62
C THR A 91 -0.21 7.89 9.55
N TYR A 92 -0.50 6.75 10.18
CA TYR A 92 0.41 5.59 10.20
C TYR A 92 0.56 4.87 8.88
N ARG A 93 -0.28 5.15 7.89
CA ARG A 93 -0.12 4.60 6.55
C ARG A 93 0.97 5.31 5.76
N TYR A 94 1.58 6.38 6.27
CA TYR A 94 2.57 7.17 5.54
C TYR A 94 3.85 7.36 6.33
N CYS A 95 4.98 7.43 5.62
CA CYS A 95 6.28 7.67 6.23
C CYS A 95 6.53 9.15 6.55
N SER A 96 5.67 10.07 6.07
CA SER A 96 5.72 11.50 6.40
C SER A 96 4.36 12.17 6.25
N SER A 97 4.21 13.34 6.89
CA SER A 97 3.02 14.19 6.73
C SER A 97 2.87 14.75 5.30
N SER A 98 3.98 15.03 4.62
CA SER A 98 3.96 15.46 3.22
C SER A 98 3.39 14.40 2.29
N TYR A 99 3.76 13.12 2.48
CA TYR A 99 3.20 12.03 1.69
C TYR A 99 1.74 11.75 2.03
N LEU A 100 1.32 11.90 3.28
CA LEU A 100 -0.09 11.87 3.66
C LEU A 100 -0.90 12.93 2.88
N VAL A 101 -0.42 14.19 2.86
CA VAL A 101 -1.12 15.29 2.18
C VAL A 101 -1.17 15.05 0.66
N ASN A 102 -0.06 14.66 0.04
CA ASN A 102 0.01 14.40 -1.40
C ASN A 102 -0.86 13.20 -1.79
N SER A 103 -0.84 12.13 -0.99
CA SER A 103 -1.69 10.96 -1.18
C SER A 103 -3.16 11.32 -1.11
N ARG A 104 -3.56 12.12 -0.10
CA ARG A 104 -4.93 12.59 0.03
C ARG A 104 -5.35 13.47 -1.14
N ALA A 105 -4.50 14.38 -1.59
CA ALA A 105 -4.77 15.24 -2.74
C ALA A 105 -4.95 14.41 -4.02
N PHE A 106 -4.06 13.44 -4.26
CA PHE A 106 -4.15 12.53 -5.38
C PHE A 106 -5.43 11.68 -5.33
N GLY A 107 -5.71 10.98 -4.22
CA GLY A 107 -6.94 10.20 -4.07
C GLY A 107 -8.22 11.04 -4.18
N GLY A 108 -8.17 12.32 -3.77
CA GLY A 108 -9.26 13.27 -3.97
C GLY A 108 -9.52 13.62 -5.44
N SER A 109 -8.49 13.58 -6.29
CA SER A 109 -8.60 13.84 -7.73
C SER A 109 -9.14 12.66 -8.55
N LEU A 110 -9.22 11.46 -7.96
CA LEU A 110 -9.73 10.25 -8.61
C LEU A 110 -11.26 10.22 -8.65
N GLN A 111 -11.79 9.50 -9.64
CA GLN A 111 -13.23 9.25 -9.78
C GLN A 111 -13.73 8.38 -8.62
N GLU A 112 -14.96 8.59 -8.18
CA GLU A 112 -15.54 7.86 -7.05
C GLU A 112 -15.86 6.40 -7.41
N GLU A 113 -16.36 6.16 -8.63
CA GLU A 113 -16.62 4.83 -9.18
C GLU A 113 -15.88 4.62 -10.50
N GLN A 114 -15.47 3.38 -10.78
CA GLN A 114 -14.86 3.03 -12.06
C GLN A 114 -15.87 3.15 -13.21
N SER A 115 -15.47 3.87 -14.25
CA SER A 115 -16.12 3.81 -15.56
C SER A 115 -15.92 2.42 -16.17
N MET A 116 -17.01 1.66 -16.38
CA MET A 116 -16.96 0.34 -17.04
C MET A 116 -16.43 0.37 -18.48
N VAL A 117 -16.26 1.55 -19.09
CA VAL A 117 -15.72 1.71 -20.45
C VAL A 117 -14.31 2.29 -20.38
N PRO A 118 -13.28 1.48 -20.69
CA PRO A 118 -11.92 1.98 -20.84
C PRO A 118 -11.83 2.90 -22.06
N ASN A 119 -11.35 4.14 -21.86
CA ASN A 119 -11.03 5.02 -22.98
C ASN A 119 -9.82 4.44 -23.74
N PRO A 120 -9.93 4.15 -25.06
CA PRO A 120 -8.85 3.53 -25.83
C PRO A 120 -7.57 4.36 -25.86
N ALA A 121 -7.66 5.70 -25.80
CA ALA A 121 -6.49 6.57 -25.74
C ALA A 121 -5.73 6.41 -24.41
N LYS A 122 -6.45 6.23 -23.29
CA LYS A 122 -5.81 5.95 -21.99
C LYS A 122 -5.05 4.62 -22.06
N LEU A 123 -5.69 3.59 -22.60
CA LEU A 123 -5.11 2.25 -22.72
C LEU A 123 -3.81 2.24 -23.54
N ALA A 124 -3.77 2.99 -24.65
CA ALA A 124 -2.56 3.10 -25.47
C ALA A 124 -1.39 3.72 -24.68
N GLU A 125 -1.65 4.76 -23.88
CA GLU A 125 -0.61 5.41 -23.07
C GLU A 125 -0.10 4.48 -21.95
N ILE A 126 -1.00 3.70 -21.34
CA ILE A 126 -0.62 2.70 -20.33
C ILE A 126 0.28 1.64 -20.92
N LEU A 127 -0.05 1.08 -22.09
CA LEU A 127 0.79 0.10 -22.77
C LEU A 127 2.20 0.66 -22.98
N ARG A 128 2.30 1.90 -23.46
CA ARG A 128 3.58 2.59 -23.67
C ARG A 128 4.38 2.74 -22.37
N LEU A 129 3.73 3.10 -21.27
CA LEU A 129 4.37 3.28 -19.97
C LEU A 129 4.81 1.96 -19.35
N VAL A 130 4.02 0.90 -19.49
CA VAL A 130 4.35 -0.45 -18.99
C VAL A 130 5.52 -1.04 -19.79
N ASP A 131 5.56 -0.83 -21.10
CA ASP A 131 6.70 -1.22 -21.93
C ASP A 131 7.98 -0.49 -21.49
N LYS A 132 7.89 0.83 -21.24
CA LYS A 132 9.00 1.61 -20.68
C LYS A 132 9.46 1.08 -19.31
N MET A 133 8.53 0.61 -18.48
CA MET A 133 8.85 0.04 -17.17
C MET A 133 9.52 -1.33 -17.28
N SER A 134 9.10 -2.16 -18.24
CA SER A 134 9.73 -3.46 -18.51
C SER A 134 11.17 -3.33 -19.02
N LEU A 135 11.47 -2.28 -19.79
CA LEU A 135 12.82 -2.00 -20.28
C LEU A 135 13.77 -1.44 -19.21
N GLY A 136 13.23 -0.94 -18.09
CA GLY A 136 14.01 -0.39 -16.98
C GLY A 136 14.38 -1.40 -15.88
N SER A 137 13.90 -2.64 -15.94
CA SER A 137 14.06 -3.66 -14.88
C SER A 137 15.19 -4.66 -15.15
N ALA A 138 16.24 -4.24 -15.88
CA ALA A 138 17.40 -5.09 -16.14
C ALA A 138 18.47 -5.04 -15.02
N GLU A 139 18.17 -4.48 -13.84
CA GLU A 139 19.08 -4.50 -12.70
C GLU A 139 18.31 -4.70 -11.39
N GLY A 140 18.59 -5.79 -10.68
CA GLY A 140 18.22 -5.95 -9.28
C GLY A 140 17.24 -7.08 -8.94
N MET A 141 17.34 -8.25 -9.57
CA MET A 141 16.68 -9.46 -9.06
C MET A 141 17.43 -9.93 -7.80
N GLY A 142 17.07 -9.32 -6.66
CA GLY A 142 17.51 -9.70 -5.32
C GLY A 142 17.01 -11.11 -5.00
N LYS A 143 17.95 -11.96 -4.62
CA LYS A 143 17.79 -13.39 -4.38
C LYS A 143 16.66 -13.71 -3.38
N ASN A 144 15.94 -14.78 -3.67
CA ASN A 144 15.20 -15.60 -2.72
C ASN A 144 15.95 -15.69 -1.38
N GLY A 145 15.30 -15.30 -0.28
CA GLY A 145 15.90 -15.36 1.04
C GLY A 145 14.81 -15.39 2.11
N ASP A 146 14.44 -16.62 2.47
CA ASP A 146 14.05 -17.08 3.82
C ASP A 146 13.25 -16.10 4.71
N LEU A 147 12.02 -16.46 5.05
CA LEU A 147 11.13 -15.68 5.93
C LEU A 147 11.61 -15.59 7.39
N GLY A 148 12.86 -15.96 7.71
CA GLY A 148 13.50 -15.69 9.00
C GLY A 148 12.78 -16.26 10.21
N MET A 149 11.96 -17.30 10.01
CA MET A 149 11.18 -17.93 11.09
C MET A 149 11.99 -18.93 11.91
N SER A 150 13.26 -19.15 11.55
CA SER A 150 14.14 -20.20 12.08
C SER A 150 14.56 -20.00 13.55
N ASN A 151 14.20 -18.88 14.18
CA ASN A 151 14.59 -18.55 15.56
C ASN A 151 13.42 -18.28 16.52
N LEU A 152 12.18 -18.64 16.16
CA LEU A 152 11.04 -18.48 17.06
C LEU A 152 10.92 -19.71 17.99
N MET A 153 11.27 -19.54 19.26
CA MET A 153 11.06 -20.53 20.32
C MET A 153 9.81 -20.16 21.12
N ILE A 154 8.82 -21.05 21.14
CA ILE A 154 7.68 -20.94 22.05
C ILE A 154 8.19 -21.25 23.46
N GLN A 155 8.18 -20.25 24.35
CA GLN A 155 8.40 -20.46 25.77
C GLN A 155 7.07 -20.61 26.49
N GLU A 156 6.88 -21.76 27.13
CA GLU A 156 5.77 -22.00 28.03
C GLU A 156 6.01 -21.24 29.33
N LYS A 157 5.07 -20.36 29.69
CA LYS A 157 5.10 -19.66 30.98
C LYS A 157 4.49 -20.60 32.02
N ALA A 158 5.33 -21.21 32.85
CA ALA A 158 4.86 -21.93 34.02
C ALA A 158 4.14 -20.96 34.96
N GLU A 159 2.85 -21.18 35.20
CA GLU A 159 2.09 -20.49 36.23
C GLU A 159 2.59 -20.95 37.59
N THR A 160 3.32 -20.10 38.31
CA THR A 160 3.56 -20.31 39.72
C THR A 160 2.24 -20.06 40.45
N VAL A 161 1.53 -21.12 40.81
CA VAL A 161 0.47 -21.06 41.80
C VAL A 161 1.11 -20.68 43.13
N THR A 162 1.11 -19.39 43.44
CA THR A 162 1.38 -18.89 44.79
C THR A 162 0.20 -19.35 45.65
N VAL A 163 0.42 -20.44 46.40
CA VAL A 163 -0.47 -20.83 47.48
C VAL A 163 -0.44 -19.72 48.52
N MET A 164 -1.48 -18.89 48.55
CA MET A 164 -1.72 -17.95 49.64
C MET A 164 -1.96 -18.73 50.92
N ALA A 165 -0.94 -18.78 51.79
CA ALA A 165 -1.06 -19.33 53.13
C ALA A 165 -1.87 -18.35 54.01
N ASN A 166 -3.01 -18.85 54.49
CA ASN A 166 -3.73 -18.55 55.72
C ASN A 166 -3.99 -17.11 56.15
N TRP A 167 -5.28 -16.75 56.18
CA TRP A 167 -5.86 -15.87 57.19
C TRP A 167 -6.86 -16.67 58.05
N GLY A 168 -6.60 -16.73 59.35
CA GLY A 168 -7.43 -17.36 60.39
C GLY A 168 -6.53 -17.77 61.57
N SER A 169 -6.70 -17.31 62.80
CA SER A 169 -7.77 -16.58 63.49
C SER A 169 -7.17 -15.60 64.50
#